data_AF-A0A7C1T3L9-F1
#
_entry.id   AF-A0A7C1T3L9-F1
#
_cell.length_a   1.000
_cell.length_b   1.000
_cell.length_c   1.000
_cell.angle_alpha   90.00
_cell.angle_beta   90.00
_cell.angle_gamma   90.00
#
_symmetry.space_group_name_H-M   'P 1'
#
loop_
_entity.id
_entity.type
_entity.pdbx_description
1 polymer ?
#
loop_
_entity_poly.entity_id
_entity_poly.type
_entity_poly.pdbx_seq_one_letter_code
_entity_poly.pdbx_strand_id
1 'polypeptide(L)'
;MKGSSWFNIVMTTEAKGTESWLDISRQENNSLFGEMDVLLKSLDRFFIIDNHPSSKLSINSRNLVAEMKVVKNGIYRVLAIIEVVMPESNRNAYWFQKFAESKLLDSVKRDRMRAGLYRQDTPEKSIYVLYDSFVNLKNLISDIIRTQDINYMSFKNVGDFISKELRENEYFNPFKIDINPRFDYIENRQISEVVTSISNKEFRKVMSILVLHLFRMLRYMKTMDHRSLNEVSMSCSLLIFTLLKSEIDLFTAYIVQSVRNLEESDL
;
A
#
# COMPACT_ATOMS: atom_id res chain seq x y z
N MET A 1 32.18 15.99 -35.10
CA MET A 1 31.98 14.54 -34.87
C MET A 1 30.72 14.37 -34.03
N LYS A 2 29.71 13.70 -34.60
CA LYS A 2 28.40 13.45 -33.97
C LYS A 2 28.54 12.31 -32.95
N GLY A 3 28.43 12.63 -31.66
CA GLY A 3 28.41 11.67 -30.57
C GLY A 3 26.98 11.30 -30.18
N SER A 4 26.42 10.33 -30.90
CA SER A 4 25.68 9.19 -30.35
C SER A 4 24.60 9.45 -29.29
N SER A 5 23.44 9.87 -29.80
CA SER A 5 22.10 9.79 -29.20
C SER A 5 21.68 8.33 -28.95
N TRP A 6 22.12 7.73 -27.85
CA TRP A 6 21.60 6.44 -27.35
C TRP A 6 20.91 6.53 -25.99
N PHE A 7 21.11 7.62 -25.25
CA PHE A 7 20.50 7.84 -23.94
C PHE A 7 19.04 8.33 -23.98
N ASN A 8 18.58 8.83 -25.12
CA ASN A 8 17.20 9.31 -25.29
C ASN A 8 16.21 8.22 -25.74
N ILE A 9 16.68 6.99 -25.98
CA ILE A 9 15.85 5.93 -26.58
C ILE A 9 14.93 5.22 -25.57
N VAL A 10 15.07 5.46 -24.26
CA VAL A 10 14.23 4.82 -23.22
C VAL A 10 13.33 5.80 -22.46
N MET A 11 13.42 7.11 -22.72
CA MET A 11 12.70 8.13 -21.93
C MET A 11 11.83 9.10 -22.74
N THR A 12 11.63 8.85 -24.04
CA THR A 12 10.64 9.59 -24.85
C THR A 12 9.87 8.64 -25.75
N THR A 13 8.96 7.88 -25.17
CA THR A 13 7.70 7.58 -25.85
C THR A 13 6.69 8.60 -25.36
N GLU A 14 6.75 9.82 -25.91
CA GLU A 14 5.53 10.60 -26.11
C GLU A 14 4.71 9.85 -27.17
N ALA A 15 4.11 8.74 -26.76
CA ALA A 15 3.13 8.08 -27.58
C ALA A 15 1.78 8.73 -27.29
N LYS A 16 1.45 9.74 -28.10
CA LYS A 16 0.04 9.98 -28.43
C LYS A 16 -0.53 8.67 -28.96
N GLY A 17 -1.29 7.95 -28.13
CA GLY A 17 -2.22 6.91 -28.57
C GLY A 17 -1.86 5.45 -28.31
N THR A 18 -0.82 5.11 -27.54
CA THR A 18 -0.69 3.74 -26.98
C THR A 18 -1.02 3.74 -25.50
N GLU A 19 -1.91 2.83 -25.11
CA GLU A 19 -2.26 2.55 -23.73
C GLU A 19 -0.99 2.19 -22.94
N SER A 20 -0.79 2.80 -21.77
CA SER A 20 0.37 2.47 -20.92
C SER A 20 0.32 0.99 -20.54
N TRP A 21 1.47 0.33 -20.44
CA TRP A 21 1.55 -1.03 -19.91
C TRP A 21 0.90 -1.14 -18.52
N LEU A 22 0.95 -0.05 -17.74
CA LEU A 22 0.32 -0.03 -16.44
C LEU A 22 -1.20 -0.02 -16.55
N ASP A 23 -1.77 0.70 -17.51
CA ASP A 23 -3.23 0.76 -17.69
C ASP A 23 -3.78 -0.60 -18.13
N ILE A 24 -3.08 -1.29 -19.05
CA ILE A 24 -3.38 -2.68 -19.43
C ILE A 24 -3.31 -3.58 -18.19
N SER A 25 -2.20 -3.53 -17.46
CA SER A 25 -2.01 -4.34 -16.25
C SER A 25 -3.06 -4.06 -15.19
N ARG A 26 -3.51 -2.80 -15.05
CA ARG A 26 -4.57 -2.40 -14.12
C ARG A 26 -5.93 -3.03 -14.46
N GLN A 27 -6.23 -3.21 -15.75
CA GLN A 27 -7.44 -3.87 -16.21
C GLN A 27 -7.36 -5.38 -15.95
N GLU A 28 -6.24 -6.00 -16.33
CA GLU A 28 -6.04 -7.45 -16.20
C GLU A 28 -5.90 -7.90 -14.75
N ASN A 29 -5.27 -7.09 -13.90
CA ASN A 29 -4.87 -7.45 -12.53
C ASN A 29 -5.55 -6.57 -11.47
N ASN A 30 -6.77 -6.11 -11.71
CA ASN A 30 -7.45 -5.17 -10.79
C ASN A 30 -7.56 -5.71 -9.35
N SER A 31 -7.77 -7.02 -9.19
CA SER A 31 -7.80 -7.68 -7.87
C SER A 31 -6.45 -7.59 -7.15
N LEU A 32 -5.33 -7.77 -7.87
CA LEU A 32 -3.99 -7.66 -7.30
C LEU A 32 -3.65 -6.22 -6.91
N PHE A 33 -4.06 -5.23 -7.69
CA PHE A 33 -3.94 -3.83 -7.29
C PHE A 33 -4.78 -3.51 -6.04
N GLY A 34 -5.99 -4.07 -5.96
CA GLY A 34 -6.84 -3.96 -4.78
C GLY A 34 -6.21 -4.61 -3.55
N GLU A 35 -5.63 -5.80 -3.68
CA GLU A 35 -4.88 -6.46 -2.62
C GLU A 35 -3.65 -5.65 -2.20
N MET A 36 -2.88 -5.14 -3.16
CA MET A 36 -1.71 -4.30 -2.88
C MET A 36 -2.11 -3.07 -2.06
N ASP A 37 -3.18 -2.35 -2.43
CA ASP A 37 -3.72 -1.22 -1.66
C ASP A 37 -3.99 -1.60 -0.19
N VAL A 38 -4.64 -2.74 0.04
CA VAL A 38 -4.91 -3.25 1.39
C VAL A 38 -3.63 -3.58 2.15
N LEU A 39 -2.68 -4.26 1.50
CA LEU A 39 -1.41 -4.66 2.13
C LEU A 39 -0.55 -3.45 2.48
N LEU A 40 -0.46 -2.44 1.62
CA LEU A 40 0.29 -1.21 1.91
C LEU A 40 -0.31 -0.47 3.12
N LYS A 41 -1.64 -0.36 3.21
CA LYS A 41 -2.33 0.18 4.41
C LYS A 41 -2.03 -0.66 5.65
N SER A 42 -2.11 -1.98 5.51
CA SER A 42 -1.95 -2.91 6.62
C SER A 42 -0.52 -2.91 7.17
N LEU A 43 0.49 -2.77 6.32
CA LEU A 43 1.89 -2.66 6.73
C LEU A 43 2.13 -1.44 7.63
N ASP A 44 1.63 -0.26 7.27
CA ASP A 44 1.70 0.95 8.12
C ASP A 44 0.96 0.75 9.45
N ARG A 45 -0.28 0.24 9.40
CA ARG A 45 -1.10 0.05 10.60
C ARG A 45 -0.58 -1.03 11.54
N PHE A 46 0.20 -1.98 11.03
CA PHE A 46 0.82 -3.01 11.85
C PHE A 46 1.89 -2.48 12.81
N PHE A 47 2.46 -1.30 12.58
CA PHE A 47 3.40 -0.71 13.55
C PHE A 47 2.72 0.00 14.72
N ILE A 48 1.39 0.16 14.67
CA ILE A 48 0.58 0.67 15.77
C ILE A 48 0.25 -0.50 16.69
N ILE A 49 1.04 -0.68 17.75
CA ILE A 49 0.94 -1.87 18.61
C ILE A 49 -0.39 -1.95 19.37
N ASP A 50 -1.08 -0.84 19.61
CA ASP A 50 -2.44 -0.86 20.18
C ASP A 50 -3.45 -1.64 19.32
N ASN A 51 -3.14 -1.86 18.03
CA ASN A 51 -3.96 -2.66 17.13
C ASN A 51 -3.63 -4.16 17.19
N HIS A 52 -2.56 -4.57 17.88
CA HIS A 52 -2.15 -5.97 17.96
C HIS A 52 -3.06 -6.77 18.90
N PRO A 53 -3.29 -8.07 18.64
CA PRO A 53 -4.11 -8.91 19.52
C PRO A 53 -3.53 -9.15 20.92
N SER A 54 -2.23 -8.94 21.14
CA SER A 54 -1.56 -9.22 22.42
C SER A 54 -1.76 -8.12 23.47
N SER A 55 -1.92 -8.50 24.74
CA SER A 55 -2.22 -7.58 25.84
C SER A 55 -1.18 -6.46 26.04
N LYS A 56 -1.65 -5.25 26.34
CA LYS A 56 -0.89 -3.99 26.47
C LYS A 56 0.25 -3.98 27.51
N LEU A 57 0.40 -5.04 28.31
CA LEU A 57 1.14 -4.99 29.58
C LEU A 57 2.65 -5.27 29.48
N SER A 58 3.19 -5.72 28.34
CA SER A 58 4.62 -6.11 28.27
C SER A 58 5.33 -5.87 26.95
N ILE A 59 4.84 -4.95 26.10
CA ILE A 59 5.40 -4.71 24.76
C ILE A 59 6.86 -4.23 24.82
N ASN A 60 7.17 -3.32 25.75
CA ASN A 60 8.51 -2.73 25.86
C ASN A 60 9.60 -3.74 26.28
N SER A 61 9.21 -4.86 26.90
CA SER A 61 10.11 -5.93 27.34
C SER A 61 10.06 -7.18 26.46
N ARG A 62 9.25 -7.17 25.39
CA ARG A 62 9.08 -8.32 24.51
C ARG A 62 10.00 -8.19 23.29
N ASN A 63 10.54 -9.32 22.88
CA ASN A 63 11.23 -9.46 21.62
C ASN A 63 10.22 -9.56 20.46
N LEU A 64 10.31 -8.64 19.49
CA LEU A 64 9.37 -8.45 18.39
C LEU A 64 9.82 -9.12 17.07
N VAL A 65 10.69 -10.14 17.15
CA VAL A 65 11.11 -10.91 15.97
C VAL A 65 9.94 -11.56 15.24
N ALA A 66 8.91 -12.03 15.95
CA ALA A 66 7.74 -12.64 15.33
C ALA A 66 6.94 -11.62 14.50
N GLU A 67 6.71 -10.43 15.06
CA GLU A 67 6.06 -9.30 14.42
C GLU A 67 6.87 -8.84 13.21
N MET A 68 8.20 -8.79 13.32
CA MET A 68 9.05 -8.42 12.18
C MET A 68 9.02 -9.47 11.05
N LYS A 69 8.87 -10.76 11.36
CA LYS A 69 8.64 -11.81 10.35
C LYS A 69 7.31 -11.60 9.60
N VAL A 70 6.26 -11.18 10.31
CA VAL A 70 4.96 -10.85 9.71
C VAL A 70 5.10 -9.71 8.70
N VAL A 71 5.82 -8.65 9.08
CA VAL A 71 6.14 -7.52 8.18
C VAL A 71 6.92 -7.99 6.95
N LYS A 72 7.98 -8.79 7.14
CA LYS A 72 8.79 -9.34 6.05
C LYS A 72 7.92 -10.13 5.06
N ASN A 73 7.01 -10.95 5.56
CA ASN A 73 6.12 -11.75 4.74
C ASN A 73 5.10 -10.89 3.98
N GLY A 74 4.57 -9.83 4.58
CA GLY A 74 3.76 -8.82 3.88
C GLY A 74 4.54 -8.14 2.74
N ILE A 75 5.81 -7.77 2.99
CA ILE A 75 6.71 -7.21 1.97
C ILE A 75 6.93 -8.21 0.82
N TYR A 76 7.14 -9.50 1.12
CA TYR A 76 7.25 -10.53 0.08
C TYR A 76 5.99 -10.62 -0.77
N ARG A 77 4.79 -10.52 -0.16
CA ARG A 77 3.53 -10.55 -0.91
C ARG A 77 3.38 -9.32 -1.80
N VAL A 78 3.71 -8.13 -1.30
CA VAL A 78 3.70 -6.89 -2.12
C VAL A 78 4.67 -7.02 -3.30
N LEU A 79 5.88 -7.52 -3.08
CA LEU A 79 6.84 -7.77 -4.16
C LEU A 79 6.31 -8.78 -5.18
N ALA A 80 5.72 -9.89 -4.72
CA ALA A 80 5.12 -10.88 -5.60
C ALA A 80 3.99 -10.28 -6.46
N ILE A 81 3.18 -9.37 -5.90
CA ILE A 81 2.15 -8.65 -6.66
C ILE A 81 2.79 -7.73 -7.70
N ILE A 82 3.78 -6.92 -7.31
CA ILE A 82 4.51 -6.02 -8.23
C ILE A 82 5.12 -6.85 -9.39
N GLU A 83 5.67 -8.02 -9.08
CA GLU A 83 6.25 -8.96 -10.03
C GLU A 83 5.22 -9.69 -10.91
N VAL A 84 3.92 -9.57 -10.65
CA VAL A 84 2.89 -10.04 -11.58
C VAL A 84 2.36 -8.88 -12.41
N VAL A 85 2.12 -7.72 -11.80
CA VAL A 85 1.55 -6.56 -12.50
C VAL A 85 2.57 -5.85 -13.41
N MET A 86 3.87 -5.98 -13.14
CA MET A 86 4.92 -5.42 -13.98
C MET A 86 5.36 -6.43 -15.05
N PRO A 87 5.23 -6.11 -16.35
CA PRO A 87 5.72 -6.98 -17.42
C PRO A 87 7.19 -7.33 -17.25
N GLU A 88 7.56 -8.55 -17.65
CA GLU A 88 8.93 -9.04 -17.49
C GLU A 88 9.95 -8.17 -18.23
N SER A 89 9.62 -7.72 -19.45
CA SER A 89 10.46 -6.81 -20.24
C SER A 89 10.77 -5.51 -19.51
N ASN A 90 9.76 -4.90 -18.88
CA ASN A 90 9.90 -3.68 -18.09
C ASN A 90 10.75 -3.90 -16.84
N ARG A 91 10.58 -5.04 -16.16
CA ARG A 91 11.39 -5.39 -14.99
C ARG A 91 12.85 -5.63 -15.35
N ASN A 92 13.10 -6.36 -16.44
CA ASN A 92 14.45 -6.64 -16.92
C ASN A 92 15.14 -5.35 -17.36
N ALA A 93 14.43 -4.46 -18.06
CA ALA A 93 14.93 -3.14 -18.42
C ALA A 93 15.29 -2.30 -17.19
N TYR A 94 14.43 -2.31 -16.17
CA TYR A 94 14.67 -1.61 -14.90
C TYR A 94 15.91 -2.13 -14.17
N TRP A 95 16.07 -3.46 -14.04
CA TRP A 95 17.24 -4.04 -13.39
C TRP A 95 18.53 -3.82 -14.17
N PHE A 96 18.47 -3.90 -15.50
CA PHE A 96 19.61 -3.56 -16.35
C PHE A 96 20.02 -2.09 -16.14
N GLN A 97 19.04 -1.19 -16.08
CA GLN A 97 19.26 0.23 -15.82
C GLN A 97 19.91 0.46 -14.45
N LYS A 98 19.46 -0.21 -13.38
CA LYS A 98 20.07 -0.15 -12.04
C LYS A 98 21.49 -0.73 -12.01
N PHE A 99 21.72 -1.83 -12.72
CA PHE A 99 23.05 -2.41 -12.86
C PHE A 99 24.01 -1.42 -13.54
N ALA A 100 23.59 -0.86 -14.69
CA ALA A 100 24.35 0.15 -15.40
C ALA A 100 24.62 1.41 -14.54
N GLU A 101 23.62 1.87 -13.80
CA GLU A 101 23.76 2.99 -12.85
C GLU A 101 24.87 2.72 -11.81
N SER A 102 24.90 1.51 -11.25
CA SER A 102 25.86 1.14 -10.21
C SER A 102 27.29 0.94 -10.73
N LYS A 103 27.44 0.44 -11.97
CA LYS A 103 28.73 0.03 -12.54
C LYS A 103 29.35 1.05 -13.49
N LEU A 104 28.55 1.83 -14.20
CA LEU A 104 29.00 2.64 -15.34
C LEU A 104 28.89 4.15 -15.10
N LEU A 105 28.06 4.59 -14.14
CA LEU A 105 27.83 6.02 -13.91
C LEU A 105 28.67 6.57 -12.75
N ASP A 106 29.25 7.75 -12.99
CA ASP A 106 29.80 8.62 -11.96
C ASP A 106 28.70 9.16 -11.01
N SER A 107 29.11 9.73 -9.88
CA SER A 107 28.18 10.20 -8.83
C SER A 107 27.18 11.23 -9.34
N VAL A 108 27.61 12.21 -10.14
CA VAL A 108 26.74 13.28 -10.64
C VAL A 108 25.67 12.76 -11.60
N LYS A 109 26.05 11.86 -12.53
CA LYS A 109 25.09 11.24 -13.44
C LYS A 109 24.12 10.33 -12.70
N ARG A 110 24.61 9.59 -11.71
CA ARG A 110 23.79 8.75 -10.82
C ARG A 110 22.74 9.58 -10.09
N ASP A 111 23.13 10.70 -9.49
CA ASP A 111 22.21 11.56 -8.75
C ASP A 111 21.14 12.17 -9.66
N ARG A 112 21.51 12.62 -10.86
CA ARG A 112 20.55 13.14 -11.85
C ARG A 112 19.54 12.07 -12.28
N MET A 113 20.01 10.85 -12.52
CA MET A 113 19.18 9.73 -12.94
C MET A 113 18.20 9.31 -11.84
N ARG A 114 18.69 9.21 -10.59
CA ARG A 114 17.85 8.97 -9.40
C ARG A 114 16.81 10.07 -9.25
N ALA A 115 17.21 11.34 -9.33
CA ALA A 115 16.28 12.46 -9.24
C ALA A 115 15.18 12.37 -10.32
N GLY A 116 15.50 11.90 -11.53
CA GLY A 116 14.52 11.67 -12.58
C GLY A 116 13.51 10.55 -12.26
N LEU A 117 13.92 9.52 -11.54
CA LEU A 117 13.04 8.44 -11.08
C LEU A 117 12.18 8.88 -9.88
N TYR A 118 12.80 9.50 -8.87
CA TYR A 118 12.12 9.97 -7.66
C TYR A 118 11.13 11.12 -7.89
N ARG A 119 11.23 11.83 -9.02
CA ARG A 119 10.20 12.79 -9.45
C ARG A 119 8.83 12.14 -9.66
N GLN A 120 8.78 10.86 -9.99
CA GLN A 120 7.54 10.11 -10.16
C GLN A 120 6.51 10.83 -11.05
N ASP A 121 6.97 11.46 -12.12
CA ASP A 121 6.16 12.18 -13.12
C ASP A 121 5.24 11.25 -13.93
N THR A 122 5.39 9.93 -13.79
CA THR A 122 4.48 8.95 -14.35
C THR A 122 4.12 7.87 -13.31
N PRO A 123 2.93 7.24 -13.43
CA PRO A 123 2.54 6.11 -12.58
C PRO A 123 3.54 4.93 -12.59
N GLU A 124 4.14 4.65 -13.74
CA GLU A 124 5.10 3.55 -13.93
C GLU A 124 6.35 3.78 -13.09
N LYS A 125 6.86 5.02 -13.08
CA LYS A 125 7.98 5.42 -12.23
C LYS A 125 7.67 5.19 -10.75
N SER A 126 6.42 5.41 -10.34
CA SER A 126 6.00 5.16 -8.96
C SER A 126 5.99 3.67 -8.60
N ILE A 127 5.65 2.78 -9.54
CA ILE A 127 5.84 1.33 -9.32
C ILE A 127 7.32 1.00 -9.20
N TYR A 128 8.17 1.55 -10.07
CA TYR A 128 9.62 1.28 -10.00
C TYR A 128 10.22 1.75 -8.66
N VAL A 129 9.86 2.94 -8.19
CA VAL A 129 10.26 3.44 -6.87
C VAL A 129 9.76 2.50 -5.77
N LEU A 130 8.48 2.13 -5.79
CA LEU A 130 7.91 1.21 -4.80
C LEU A 130 8.62 -0.15 -4.80
N TYR A 131 8.91 -0.70 -5.98
CA TYR A 131 9.62 -1.96 -6.14
C TYR A 131 11.03 -1.89 -5.56
N ASP A 132 11.78 -0.81 -5.85
CA ASP A 132 13.12 -0.57 -5.28
C ASP A 132 13.07 -0.51 -3.75
N SER A 133 12.16 0.30 -3.20
CA SER A 133 11.98 0.48 -1.77
C SER A 133 11.67 -0.85 -1.09
N PHE A 134 10.75 -1.65 -1.63
CA PHE A 134 10.38 -2.94 -1.05
C PHE A 134 11.48 -4.00 -1.19
N VAL A 135 12.26 -4.01 -2.28
CA VAL A 135 13.44 -4.90 -2.40
C VAL A 135 14.48 -4.55 -1.35
N ASN A 136 14.75 -3.26 -1.12
CA ASN A 136 15.69 -2.80 -0.11
C ASN A 136 15.19 -3.11 1.30
N LEU A 137 13.93 -2.80 1.61
CA LEU A 137 13.27 -3.10 2.87
C LEU A 137 13.31 -4.60 3.21
N LYS A 138 13.01 -5.46 2.24
CA LYS A 138 13.08 -6.92 2.36
C LYS A 138 14.45 -7.39 2.85
N ASN A 139 15.52 -6.85 2.27
CA ASN A 139 16.90 -7.21 2.62
C ASN A 139 17.25 -6.70 4.02
N LEU A 140 16.99 -5.40 4.29
CA LEU A 140 17.26 -4.78 5.59
C LEU A 140 16.52 -5.50 6.73
N ILE A 141 15.23 -5.78 6.56
CA ILE A 141 14.43 -6.48 7.57
C ILE A 141 14.91 -7.91 7.76
N SER A 142 15.32 -8.60 6.70
CA SER A 142 15.88 -9.95 6.81
C SER A 142 17.17 -9.94 7.66
N ASP A 143 18.02 -8.95 7.48
CA ASP A 143 19.25 -8.79 8.28
C ASP A 143 18.95 -8.42 9.74
N ILE A 144 17.98 -7.52 9.97
CA ILE A 144 17.53 -7.19 11.34
C ILE A 144 16.98 -8.44 12.04
N ILE A 145 16.15 -9.25 11.37
CA ILE A 145 15.61 -10.51 11.95
C ILE A 145 16.73 -11.48 12.34
N ARG A 146 17.85 -11.52 11.60
CA ARG A 146 18.98 -12.41 11.92
C ARG A 146 19.63 -12.11 13.27
N THR A 147 19.48 -10.89 13.79
CA THR A 147 19.97 -10.54 15.13
C THR A 147 19.25 -11.30 16.24
N GLN A 148 18.05 -11.83 15.98
CA GLN A 148 17.17 -12.51 16.93
C GLN A 148 16.79 -11.67 18.16
N ASP A 149 17.05 -10.36 18.17
CA ASP A 149 16.69 -9.46 19.26
C ASP A 149 16.18 -8.13 18.71
N ILE A 150 14.85 -7.95 18.74
CA ILE A 150 14.19 -6.75 18.24
C ILE A 150 13.36 -6.15 19.37
N ASN A 151 13.84 -5.03 19.92
CA ASN A 151 13.07 -4.24 20.87
C ASN A 151 12.02 -3.36 20.17
N TYR A 152 11.14 -2.76 20.98
CA TYR A 152 10.09 -1.87 20.50
C TYR A 152 10.59 -0.70 19.65
N MET A 153 11.71 -0.07 20.04
CA MET A 153 12.24 1.09 19.32
C MET A 153 12.73 0.71 17.92
N SER A 154 13.43 -0.42 17.79
CA SER A 154 13.85 -0.97 16.49
C SER A 154 12.64 -1.29 15.61
N PHE A 155 11.62 -1.92 16.18
CA PHE A 155 10.37 -2.20 15.47
C PHE A 155 9.69 -0.92 14.99
N LYS A 156 9.54 0.08 15.88
CA LYS A 156 8.94 1.38 15.55
C LYS A 156 9.71 2.11 14.46
N ASN A 157 11.06 2.14 14.53
CA ASN A 157 11.89 2.80 13.53
C ASN A 157 11.76 2.19 12.13
N VAL A 158 11.64 0.86 12.05
CA VAL A 158 11.33 0.18 10.78
C VAL A 158 9.95 0.60 10.26
N GLY A 159 8.97 0.71 11.16
CA GLY A 159 7.65 1.23 10.84
C GLY A 159 7.68 2.64 10.28
N ASP A 160 8.33 3.57 10.99
CA ASP A 160 8.47 4.96 10.55
C ASP A 160 9.14 5.06 9.17
N PHE A 161 10.13 4.19 8.90
CA PHE A 161 10.78 4.12 7.59
C PHE A 161 9.85 3.60 6.50
N ILE A 162 9.12 2.51 6.72
CA ILE A 162 8.11 2.00 5.78
C ILE A 162 7.02 3.06 5.53
N SER A 163 6.48 3.66 6.59
CA SER A 163 5.46 4.71 6.50
C SER A 163 5.94 5.90 5.67
N LYS A 164 7.22 6.28 5.78
CA LYS A 164 7.81 7.34 4.95
C LYS A 164 7.86 6.93 3.48
N GLU A 165 8.41 5.76 3.16
CA GLU A 165 8.50 5.26 1.78
C GLU A 165 7.11 5.16 1.11
N LEU A 166 6.08 4.74 1.87
CA LEU A 166 4.70 4.71 1.38
C LEU A 166 4.14 6.10 1.10
N ARG A 167 4.40 7.08 1.97
CA ARG A 167 3.88 8.45 1.83
C ARG A 167 4.56 9.23 0.70
N GLU A 168 5.84 8.94 0.44
CA GLU A 168 6.63 9.55 -0.63
C GLU A 168 6.31 8.97 -2.01
N ASN A 169 5.54 7.88 -2.09
CA ASN A 169 5.08 7.33 -3.36
C ASN A 169 3.92 8.13 -3.95
N GLU A 170 4.07 8.71 -5.15
CA GLU A 170 3.11 9.71 -5.64
C GLU A 170 1.76 9.09 -6.06
N TYR A 171 1.77 7.83 -6.54
CA TYR A 171 0.59 7.19 -7.15
C TYR A 171 0.03 6.01 -6.35
N PHE A 172 0.85 5.33 -5.55
CA PHE A 172 0.46 4.15 -4.76
C PHE A 172 0.46 4.42 -3.25
N ASN A 173 0.58 5.67 -2.83
CA ASN A 173 0.37 6.07 -1.45
C ASN A 173 -1.10 5.84 -1.04
N PRO A 174 -1.38 4.87 -0.15
CA PRO A 174 -2.74 4.55 0.21
C PRO A 174 -3.39 5.57 1.17
N PHE A 175 -2.63 6.56 1.64
CA PHE A 175 -3.07 7.62 2.54
C PHE A 175 -3.29 8.96 1.83
N LYS A 176 -3.03 9.04 0.52
CA LYS A 176 -3.23 10.26 -0.26
C LYS A 176 -4.71 10.64 -0.37
N ILE A 177 -5.57 9.62 -0.44
CA ILE A 177 -7.02 9.76 -0.52
C ILE A 177 -7.63 8.72 0.43
N ASP A 178 -8.49 9.16 1.36
CA ASP A 178 -9.12 8.28 2.35
C ASP A 178 -10.04 7.23 1.69
N ILE A 179 -10.94 7.71 0.83
CA ILE A 179 -11.84 6.87 0.01
C ILE A 179 -11.26 6.80 -1.40
N ASN A 180 -10.75 5.64 -1.80
CA ASN A 180 -10.23 5.43 -3.14
C ASN A 180 -11.37 4.99 -4.08
N PRO A 181 -11.84 5.82 -5.02
CA PRO A 181 -13.01 5.50 -5.85
C PRO A 181 -12.84 4.24 -6.70
N ARG A 182 -11.58 3.82 -6.93
CA ARG A 182 -11.27 2.61 -7.70
C ARG A 182 -11.63 1.33 -6.94
N PHE A 183 -11.51 1.33 -5.62
CA PHE A 183 -11.66 0.12 -4.80
C PHE A 183 -12.77 0.24 -3.76
N ASP A 184 -13.07 1.46 -3.31
CA ASP A 184 -14.06 1.74 -2.29
C ASP A 184 -15.34 2.19 -2.99
N TYR A 185 -16.18 1.23 -3.36
CA TYR A 185 -17.50 1.46 -3.94
C TYR A 185 -18.49 0.39 -3.45
N ILE A 186 -19.79 0.71 -3.54
CA ILE A 186 -20.87 -0.20 -3.16
C ILE A 186 -21.15 -1.13 -4.34
N GLU A 187 -20.69 -2.38 -4.27
CA GLU A 187 -20.96 -3.39 -5.32
C GLU A 187 -22.46 -3.74 -5.41
N ASN A 188 -23.19 -3.67 -4.30
CA ASN A 188 -24.60 -4.08 -4.26
C ASN A 188 -25.55 -2.93 -4.66
N ARG A 189 -26.19 -3.09 -5.81
CA ARG A 189 -27.15 -2.12 -6.36
C ARG A 189 -28.33 -1.83 -5.44
N GLN A 190 -28.91 -2.84 -4.78
CA GLN A 190 -30.07 -2.66 -3.90
C GLN A 190 -29.72 -1.79 -2.70
N ILE A 191 -28.53 -2.00 -2.12
CA ILE A 191 -28.04 -1.18 -1.00
C ILE A 191 -27.81 0.25 -1.47
N SER A 192 -27.22 0.44 -2.65
CA SER A 192 -27.04 1.78 -3.23
C SER A 192 -28.38 2.49 -3.44
N GLU A 193 -29.39 1.80 -3.99
CA GLU A 193 -30.73 2.35 -4.21
C GLU A 193 -31.40 2.79 -2.91
N VAL A 194 -31.31 1.98 -1.85
CA VAL A 194 -31.82 2.30 -0.51
C VAL A 194 -31.15 3.54 0.07
N VAL A 195 -29.83 3.67 -0.05
CA VAL A 195 -29.12 4.86 0.44
C VAL A 195 -29.52 6.09 -0.37
N THR A 196 -29.65 5.96 -1.69
CA THR A 196 -30.01 7.10 -2.57
C THR A 196 -31.45 7.58 -2.41
N SER A 197 -32.38 6.71 -1.99
CA SER A 197 -33.78 7.06 -1.79
C SER A 197 -34.05 7.91 -0.53
N ILE A 198 -33.05 8.09 0.32
CA ILE A 198 -33.14 8.95 1.50
C ILE A 198 -33.33 10.42 1.07
N SER A 199 -34.43 11.02 1.49
CA SER A 199 -34.80 12.41 1.17
C SER A 199 -33.93 13.44 1.88
N ASN A 200 -33.64 13.24 3.17
CA ASN A 200 -32.80 14.16 3.95
C ASN A 200 -31.35 14.06 3.47
N LYS A 201 -30.80 15.17 2.96
CA LYS A 201 -29.46 15.22 2.37
C LYS A 201 -28.35 14.93 3.38
N GLU A 202 -28.46 15.45 4.60
CA GLU A 202 -27.45 15.23 5.65
C GLU A 202 -27.47 13.79 6.12
N PHE A 203 -28.67 13.24 6.39
CA PHE A 203 -28.82 11.84 6.76
C PHE A 203 -28.32 10.90 5.66
N ARG A 204 -28.63 11.20 4.39
CA ARG A 204 -28.13 10.43 3.24
C ARG A 204 -26.61 10.42 3.16
N LYS A 205 -25.96 11.56 3.41
CA LYS A 205 -24.50 11.67 3.40
C LYS A 205 -23.89 10.81 4.50
N VAL A 206 -24.42 10.89 5.73
CA VAL A 206 -23.96 10.07 6.85
C VAL A 206 -24.11 8.58 6.51
N MET A 207 -25.28 8.16 6.05
CA MET A 207 -25.55 6.76 5.68
C MET A 207 -24.66 6.26 4.55
N SER A 208 -24.41 7.10 3.54
CA SER A 208 -23.51 6.77 2.42
C SER A 208 -22.10 6.47 2.91
N ILE A 209 -21.57 7.30 3.82
CA ILE A 209 -20.23 7.13 4.39
C ILE A 209 -20.18 5.86 5.25
N LEU A 210 -21.21 5.59 6.07
CA LEU A 210 -21.27 4.40 6.91
C LEU A 210 -21.26 3.12 6.07
N VAL A 211 -22.14 3.04 5.07
CA VAL A 211 -22.22 1.87 4.18
C VAL A 211 -20.91 1.69 3.42
N LEU A 212 -20.31 2.78 2.93
CA LEU A 212 -19.02 2.72 2.24
C LEU A 212 -17.91 2.15 3.12
N HIS A 213 -17.83 2.53 4.40
CA HIS A 213 -16.87 1.97 5.34
C HIS A 213 -17.09 0.47 5.58
N LEU A 214 -18.35 0.02 5.68
CA LEU A 214 -18.67 -1.40 5.81
C LEU A 214 -18.24 -2.20 4.57
N PHE A 215 -18.49 -1.68 3.37
CA PHE A 215 -18.04 -2.30 2.12
C PHE A 215 -16.51 -2.33 2.00
N ARG A 216 -15.83 -1.27 2.46
CA ARG A 216 -14.37 -1.22 2.55
C ARG A 216 -13.82 -2.31 3.47
N MET A 217 -14.39 -2.49 4.67
CA MET A 217 -14.00 -3.57 5.58
C MET A 217 -14.29 -4.97 4.99
N LEU A 218 -15.42 -5.14 4.30
CA LEU A 218 -15.74 -6.38 3.56
C LEU A 218 -14.69 -6.68 2.48
N ARG A 219 -14.24 -5.66 1.73
CA ARG A 219 -13.14 -5.78 0.76
C ARG A 219 -11.86 -6.28 1.44
N TYR A 220 -11.50 -5.71 2.58
CA TYR A 220 -10.31 -6.12 3.32
C TYR A 220 -10.37 -7.59 3.74
N MET A 221 -11.53 -8.04 4.25
CA MET A 221 -11.74 -9.45 4.59
C MET A 221 -11.70 -10.36 3.36
N LYS A 222 -12.23 -9.92 2.22
CA LYS A 222 -12.19 -10.68 0.95
C LYS A 222 -10.76 -10.89 0.43
N THR A 223 -9.83 -10.02 0.78
CA THR A 223 -8.40 -10.15 0.45
C THR A 223 -7.72 -11.26 1.28
N MET A 224 -8.28 -11.65 2.43
CA MET A 224 -7.68 -12.69 3.26
C MET A 224 -7.89 -14.09 2.65
N ASP A 225 -6.79 -14.83 2.51
CA ASP A 225 -6.85 -16.26 2.22
C ASP A 225 -6.95 -17.05 3.51
N HIS A 226 -8.18 -17.31 3.94
CA HIS A 226 -8.50 -18.05 5.16
C HIS A 226 -8.27 -19.57 5.07
N ARG A 227 -7.91 -20.09 3.88
CA ARG A 227 -7.73 -21.53 3.64
C ARG A 227 -6.27 -21.92 3.53
N SER A 228 -5.42 -20.98 3.14
CA SER A 228 -3.99 -21.20 3.06
C SER A 228 -3.35 -21.28 4.44
N LEU A 229 -2.62 -22.37 4.66
CA LEU A 229 -1.75 -22.57 5.82
C LEU A 229 -0.31 -22.12 5.55
N ASN A 230 -0.05 -21.46 4.42
CA ASN A 230 1.28 -20.95 4.13
C ASN A 230 1.58 -19.72 5.01
N GLU A 231 2.85 -19.59 5.43
CA GLU A 231 3.28 -18.57 6.39
C GLU A 231 3.01 -17.14 5.90
N VAL A 232 3.13 -16.92 4.59
CA VAL A 232 2.93 -15.60 3.96
C VAL A 232 1.46 -15.18 4.01
N SER A 233 0.54 -16.06 3.64
CA SER A 233 -0.91 -15.85 3.69
C SER A 233 -1.37 -15.59 5.13
N MET A 234 -0.87 -16.37 6.10
CA MET A 234 -1.20 -16.16 7.51
C MET A 234 -0.69 -14.80 8.02
N SER A 235 0.54 -14.43 7.65
CA SER A 235 1.11 -13.13 7.99
C SER A 235 0.30 -11.98 7.38
N CYS A 236 -0.09 -12.11 6.10
CA CYS A 236 -0.94 -11.13 5.43
C CYS A 236 -2.30 -11.00 6.13
N SER A 237 -2.95 -12.11 6.49
CA SER A 237 -4.21 -12.07 7.24
C SER A 237 -4.05 -11.35 8.59
N LEU A 238 -2.95 -11.56 9.31
CA LEU A 238 -2.67 -10.85 10.56
C LEU A 238 -2.47 -9.33 10.34
N LEU A 239 -1.75 -8.94 9.29
CA LEU A 239 -1.62 -7.54 8.88
C LEU A 239 -3.01 -6.93 8.64
N ILE A 240 -3.86 -7.62 7.88
CA ILE A 240 -5.21 -7.15 7.54
C ILE A 240 -6.12 -7.10 8.78
N PHE A 241 -6.02 -8.05 9.71
CA PHE A 241 -6.76 -7.96 10.99
C PHE A 241 -6.36 -6.72 11.80
N THR A 242 -5.08 -6.37 11.78
CA THR A 242 -4.56 -5.19 12.46
C THR A 242 -5.08 -3.90 11.79
N LEU A 243 -5.17 -3.89 10.46
CA LEU A 243 -5.85 -2.83 9.70
C LEU A 243 -7.33 -2.74 10.09
N LEU A 244 -8.05 -3.86 10.08
CA LEU A 244 -9.48 -3.90 10.43
C LEU A 244 -9.73 -3.35 11.84
N LYS A 245 -8.88 -3.68 12.82
CA LYS A 245 -8.99 -3.11 14.16
C LYS A 245 -8.90 -1.58 14.15
N SER A 246 -7.90 -1.04 13.44
CA SER A 246 -7.75 0.41 13.27
C SER A 246 -8.96 1.06 12.60
N GLU A 247 -9.53 0.39 11.61
CA GLU A 247 -10.67 0.87 10.82
C GLU A 247 -11.98 0.83 11.62
N ILE A 248 -12.18 -0.21 12.42
CA ILE A 248 -13.32 -0.34 13.33
C ILE A 248 -13.29 0.78 14.38
N ASP A 249 -12.12 1.12 14.92
CA ASP A 249 -11.99 2.20 15.89
C ASP A 249 -12.37 3.56 15.27
N LEU A 250 -11.88 3.84 14.06
CA LEU A 250 -12.23 5.05 13.30
C LEU A 250 -13.74 5.08 12.96
N PHE A 251 -14.29 3.97 12.50
CA PHE A 251 -15.70 3.83 12.18
C PHE A 251 -16.61 4.05 13.40
N THR A 252 -16.22 3.50 14.55
CA THR A 252 -16.95 3.67 15.81
C THR A 252 -16.94 5.13 16.26
N ALA A 253 -15.77 5.78 16.21
CA ALA A 253 -15.65 7.21 16.52
C ALA A 253 -16.52 8.06 15.60
N TYR A 254 -16.53 7.74 14.29
CA TYR A 254 -17.38 8.44 13.32
C TYR A 254 -18.87 8.27 13.58
N ILE A 255 -19.33 7.05 13.93
CA ILE A 255 -20.74 6.81 14.30
C ILE A 255 -21.13 7.66 15.50
N VAL A 256 -20.33 7.62 16.58
CA VAL A 256 -20.62 8.37 17.81
C VAL A 256 -20.74 9.87 17.53
N GLN A 257 -19.82 10.42 16.72
CA GLN A 257 -19.88 11.82 16.34
C GLN A 257 -21.08 12.14 15.45
N SER A 258 -21.41 11.26 14.50
CA SER A 258 -22.51 11.47 13.57
C SER A 258 -23.87 11.46 14.26
N VAL A 259 -24.06 10.55 15.24
CA VAL A 259 -25.29 10.50 16.05
C VAL A 259 -25.47 11.78 16.85
N ARG A 260 -24.42 12.26 17.52
CA ARG A 260 -24.47 13.53 18.28
C ARG A 260 -24.85 14.72 17.40
N ASN A 261 -24.24 14.82 16.22
CA ASN A 261 -24.52 15.91 15.29
C ASN A 261 -25.96 15.89 14.76
N LEU A 262 -26.57 14.70 14.63
CA LEU A 262 -27.96 14.57 14.20
C LEU A 262 -28.92 14.97 15.33
N GLU A 263 -28.65 14.55 16.57
CA GLU A 263 -29.43 14.94 17.76
C GLU A 263 -29.41 16.45 17.99
N GLU A 264 -28.27 17.12 17.75
CA GLU A 264 -28.14 18.57 17.84
C GLU A 264 -28.84 19.32 16.69
N SER A 265 -29.05 18.68 15.54
CA SER A 265 -29.73 19.28 14.38
C SER A 265 -31.26 19.18 14.42
N ASP A 266 -31.79 18.31 15.28
CA ASP A 266 -33.22 18.15 15.55
C ASP A 266 -33.71 19.04 16.73
N LEU A 267 -32.81 19.85 17.32
CA LEU A 267 -33.06 20.87 18.36
C LEU A 267 -33.05 22.30 17.77
#